data_AF-A0A7J5UKA8-F1
#
_entry.id   AF-A0A7J5UKA8-F1
#
_cell.length_a   1.000
_cell.length_b   1.000
_cell.length_c   1.000
_cell.angle_alpha   90.00
_cell.angle_beta   90.00
_cell.angle_gamma   90.00
#
_symmetry.space_group_name_H-M   'P 1'
#
loop_
_entity.id
_entity.type
_entity.pdbx_description
1 polymer ?
#
loop_
_entity_poly.entity_id
_entity_poly.type
_entity_poly.pdbx_seq_one_letter_code
_entity_poly.pdbx_strand_id
1 'polypeptide(L)'
;MDVEHGHGTGLPAGLSPARRQLLAALATLALAQAELAAAFPQAWRGTGADAYAQVLGGLLYHAQTVGAALRAADLTAAAADREQEAARGWAGPG
;
A
#
# COMPACT_ATOMS: atom_id res chain seq x y z
N MET A 1 10.46 19.72 45.02
CA MET A 1 10.67 18.29 44.72
C MET A 1 9.86 18.04 43.48
N ASP A 2 10.45 18.44 42.36
CA ASP A 2 9.79 18.47 41.05
C ASP A 2 9.66 17.05 40.51
N VAL A 3 8.41 16.69 40.21
CA VAL A 3 8.06 15.57 39.36
C VAL A 3 7.80 16.16 37.98
N GLU A 4 8.03 15.38 36.92
CA GLU A 4 7.68 15.61 35.50
C GLU A 4 8.85 16.08 34.61
N HIS A 5 9.20 15.47 33.47
CA HIS A 5 8.47 14.63 32.53
C HIS A 5 9.41 13.66 31.78
N GLY A 6 8.83 12.53 31.35
CA GLY A 6 9.53 11.44 30.69
C GLY A 6 10.28 11.83 29.42
N HIS A 7 11.43 11.20 29.24
CA HIS A 7 12.06 11.01 27.94
C HIS A 7 11.08 10.22 27.05
N GLY A 8 10.21 10.95 26.37
CA GLY A 8 9.49 10.46 25.22
C GLY A 8 10.52 10.13 24.15
N THR A 9 10.90 8.86 24.09
CA THR A 9 11.45 8.23 22.90
C THR A 9 10.51 8.51 21.75
N GLY A 10 10.82 9.56 20.99
CA GLY A 10 10.13 9.88 19.74
C GLY A 10 10.26 8.69 18.81
N LEU A 11 9.24 7.83 18.80
CA LEU A 11 8.97 6.97 17.67
C LEU A 11 8.92 7.93 16.45
N PRO A 12 9.68 7.68 15.37
CA PRO A 12 9.54 8.47 14.16
C PRO A 12 8.05 8.50 13.83
N ALA A 13 7.47 9.70 13.72
CA ALA A 13 6.02 9.86 13.70
C ALA A 13 5.39 8.85 12.74
N GLY A 14 4.54 7.99 13.31
CA GLY A 14 3.99 6.85 12.59
C GLY A 14 3.29 7.29 11.30
N LEU A 15 3.43 6.46 10.25
CA LEU A 15 2.78 6.60 8.94
C LEU A 15 1.41 7.28 9.05
N SER A 16 1.11 8.28 8.22
CA SER A 16 -0.22 8.91 8.25
C SER A 16 -1.34 7.87 8.04
N PRO A 17 -2.56 8.14 8.54
CA PRO A 17 -3.71 7.27 8.30
C PRO A 17 -3.92 6.97 6.81
N ALA A 18 -3.74 7.97 5.95
CA ALA A 18 -3.83 7.81 4.49
C ALA A 18 -2.78 6.82 3.96
N ARG A 19 -1.52 6.97 4.39
CA ARG A 19 -0.45 6.06 3.97
C ARG A 19 -0.67 4.63 4.46
N ARG A 20 -1.18 4.43 5.67
CA ARG A 20 -1.58 3.09 6.18
C ARG A 20 -2.67 2.46 5.32
N GLN A 21 -3.68 3.22 4.91
CA GLN A 21 -4.74 2.73 4.03
C GLN A 21 -4.21 2.35 2.64
N LEU A 22 -3.28 3.12 2.08
CA LEU A 22 -2.65 2.82 0.79
C LEU A 22 -1.85 1.51 0.85
N LEU A 23 -1.05 1.31 1.91
CA LEU A 23 -0.30 0.07 2.11
C LEU A 23 -1.24 -1.14 2.29
N ALA A 24 -2.33 -0.98 3.04
CA ALA A 24 -3.34 -2.02 3.19
C ALA A 24 -4.00 -2.37 1.84
N ALA A 25 -4.38 -1.37 1.05
CA ALA A 25 -4.96 -1.57 -0.27
C ALA A 25 -3.99 -2.30 -1.23
N LEU A 26 -2.71 -1.93 -1.21
CA LEU A 26 -1.67 -2.61 -1.98
C LEU A 26 -1.51 -4.08 -1.56
N ALA A 27 -1.53 -4.37 -0.25
CA ALA A 27 -1.45 -5.74 0.25
C ALA A 27 -2.67 -6.58 -0.16
N THR A 28 -3.88 -6.02 -0.03
CA THR A 28 -5.12 -6.68 -0.48
C THR A 28 -5.10 -6.96 -1.97
N LEU A 29 -4.65 -6.00 -2.79
CA LEU A 29 -4.55 -6.18 -4.23
C LEU A 29 -3.56 -7.31 -4.60
N ALA A 30 -2.40 -7.34 -3.96
CA ALA A 30 -1.41 -8.39 -4.20
C ALA A 30 -1.94 -9.79 -3.82
N LEU A 31 -2.66 -9.90 -2.70
CA LEU A 31 -3.30 -11.16 -2.29
C LEU A 31 -4.35 -11.61 -3.31
N ALA A 32 -5.25 -10.70 -3.72
CA ALA A 32 -6.28 -11.01 -4.70
C ALA A 32 -5.67 -11.48 -6.04
N GLN A 33 -4.60 -10.84 -6.51
CA GLN A 33 -3.90 -11.27 -7.72
C GLN A 33 -3.32 -12.69 -7.59
N ALA A 34 -2.74 -13.03 -6.44
CA ALA A 34 -2.19 -14.36 -6.18
C ALA A 34 -3.29 -15.43 -6.13
N GLU A 35 -4.41 -15.14 -5.44
CA GLU A 35 -5.56 -16.05 -5.36
C GLU A 35 -6.18 -16.31 -6.74
N LEU A 36 -6.36 -15.26 -7.55
CA LEU A 36 -6.86 -15.40 -8.92
C LEU A 36 -5.93 -16.23 -9.81
N ALA A 37 -4.62 -16.03 -9.71
CA ALA A 37 -3.65 -16.82 -10.47
C ALA A 37 -3.63 -18.30 -10.04
N ALA A 38 -3.80 -18.57 -8.74
CA ALA A 38 -3.85 -19.93 -8.20
C ALA A 38 -5.16 -20.67 -8.50
N ALA A 39 -6.27 -19.95 -8.66
CA ALA A 39 -7.57 -20.54 -8.98
C ALA A 39 -7.63 -21.17 -10.38
N PHE A 40 -6.68 -20.85 -11.27
CA PHE A 40 -6.65 -21.40 -12.62
C PHE A 40 -5.96 -22.78 -12.67
N PRO A 41 -6.67 -23.86 -13.03
CA PRO A 41 -6.06 -25.17 -13.15
C PRO A 41 -5.12 -25.23 -14.36
N GLN A 42 -3.82 -25.41 -14.11
CA GLN A 42 -2.77 -25.53 -15.15
C GLN A 42 -3.05 -26.64 -16.18
N ALA A 43 -3.84 -27.65 -15.81
CA ALA A 43 -4.20 -28.77 -16.66
C ALA A 43 -5.46 -28.54 -17.52
N TRP A 44 -6.21 -27.46 -17.28
CA TRP A 44 -7.42 -27.16 -18.05
C TRP A 44 -7.05 -26.68 -19.47
N ARG A 45 -7.66 -27.30 -20.50
CA ARG A 45 -7.40 -27.04 -21.92
C ARG A 45 -8.68 -26.89 -22.71
N GLY A 46 -8.57 -26.30 -23.90
CA GLY A 46 -9.66 -26.11 -24.86
C GLY A 46 -10.17 -24.66 -24.88
N THR A 47 -11.13 -24.40 -25.76
CA THR A 47 -11.63 -23.03 -26.05
C THR A 47 -12.17 -22.30 -24.82
N GLY A 48 -12.78 -23.01 -23.87
CA GLY A 48 -13.22 -22.43 -22.59
C GLY A 48 -12.06 -22.00 -21.69
N ALA A 49 -10.97 -22.76 -21.67
CA ALA A 49 -9.77 -22.42 -20.93
C ALA A 49 -9.08 -21.18 -21.54
N ASP A 50 -9.04 -21.09 -22.88
CA ASP A 50 -8.48 -19.93 -23.58
C ASP A 50 -9.30 -18.66 -23.33
N ALA A 51 -10.63 -18.75 -23.39
CA ALA A 51 -11.52 -17.63 -23.10
C ALA A 51 -11.37 -17.14 -21.64
N TYR A 52 -11.28 -18.07 -20.69
CA TYR A 52 -11.04 -17.74 -19.30
C TYR A 52 -9.66 -17.10 -19.11
N ALA A 53 -8.61 -17.64 -19.72
CA ALA A 53 -7.26 -17.09 -19.63
C ALA A 53 -7.18 -15.66 -20.18
N GLN A 54 -7.91 -15.34 -21.26
CA GLN A 54 -8.02 -13.96 -21.76
C GLN A 54 -8.68 -13.02 -20.74
N VAL A 55 -9.80 -13.43 -20.14
CA VAL A 55 -10.49 -12.63 -19.12
C VAL A 55 -9.60 -12.41 -17.90
N LEU A 56 -8.95 -13.48 -17.41
CA LEU A 56 -8.00 -13.41 -16.29
C LEU A 56 -6.82 -12.49 -16.60
N GLY A 57 -6.24 -12.61 -17.79
CA GLY A 57 -5.17 -11.73 -18.25
C GLY A 57 -5.57 -10.26 -18.27
N GLY A 58 -6.77 -9.94 -18.77
CA GLY A 58 -7.31 -8.58 -18.76
C GLY A 58 -7.52 -8.03 -17.34
N LEU A 59 -8.05 -8.86 -16.44
CA LEU A 59 -8.24 -8.48 -15.04
C LEU A 59 -6.91 -8.24 -14.31
N LEU A 60 -5.92 -9.12 -14.52
CA LEU A 60 -4.57 -8.96 -13.98
C LEU A 60 -3.89 -7.71 -14.52
N TYR A 61 -4.08 -7.39 -15.81
CA TYR A 61 -3.59 -6.15 -16.40
C TYR A 61 -4.19 -4.92 -15.71
N HIS A 62 -5.51 -4.87 -15.54
CA HIS A 62 -6.17 -3.77 -14.82
C HIS A 62 -5.70 -3.67 -13.36
N ALA A 63 -5.54 -4.80 -12.68
CA ALA A 63 -5.00 -4.84 -11.33
C ALA A 63 -3.57 -4.26 -11.26
N GLN A 64 -2.71 -4.52 -12.26
CA GLN A 64 -1.39 -3.89 -12.33
C GLN A 64 -1.47 -2.37 -12.51
N THR A 65 -2.40 -1.88 -13.34
CA THR A 65 -2.62 -0.43 -13.51
C THR A 65 -3.06 0.23 -12.20
N VAL A 66 -4.02 -0.37 -11.49
CA VAL A 66 -4.48 0.11 -10.18
C VAL A 66 -3.33 0.08 -9.16
N GLY A 67 -2.55 -1.00 -9.13
CA GLY A 67 -1.38 -1.13 -8.27
C GLY A 67 -0.33 -0.05 -8.52
N ALA A 68 -0.07 0.30 -9.78
CA ALA A 68 0.83 1.40 -10.13
C ALA A 68 0.31 2.76 -9.61
N ALA A 69 -0.98 3.03 -9.77
CA ALA A 69 -1.60 4.26 -9.25
C ALA A 69 -1.53 4.34 -7.72
N LEU A 70 -1.81 3.24 -7.01
CA LEU A 70 -1.71 3.16 -5.56
C LEU A 70 -0.27 3.39 -5.06
N ARG A 71 0.75 2.86 -5.75
CA ARG A 71 2.16 3.12 -5.43
C ARG A 71 2.53 4.59 -5.63
N ALA A 72 2.05 5.21 -6.71
CA ALA A 72 2.27 6.65 -6.93
C ALA A 72 1.64 7.50 -5.81
N ALA A 73 0.44 7.12 -5.36
CA ALA A 73 -0.21 7.74 -4.21
C ALA A 73 0.56 7.52 -2.90
N ASP A 74 1.09 6.31 -2.64
CA ASP A 74 1.93 6.04 -1.45
C ASP A 74 3.20 6.90 -1.44
N LEU A 75 3.89 7.05 -2.58
CA LEU A 75 5.05 7.93 -2.67
C LEU A 75 4.71 9.39 -2.36
N THR A 76 3.56 9.86 -2.83
CA THR A 76 3.06 11.21 -2.55
C THR A 76 2.72 11.37 -1.07
N ALA A 77 2.03 10.39 -0.48
CA ALA A 77 1.71 10.38 0.95
C ALA A 77 2.99 10.32 1.81
N ALA A 78 3.99 9.55 1.40
CA ALA A 78 5.28 9.48 2.07
C ALA A 78 6.04 10.81 2.04
N ALA A 79 5.93 11.57 0.95
CA ALA A 79 6.48 12.92 0.88
C ALA A 79 5.77 13.87 1.84
N ALA A 80 4.44 13.85 1.86
CA ALA A 80 3.64 14.67 2.78
C ALA A 80 3.91 14.33 4.25
N ASP A 81 4.06 13.04 4.60
CA ASP A 81 4.41 12.59 5.95
C ASP A 81 5.76 13.19 6.38
N ARG A 82 6.76 13.23 5.49
CA ARG A 82 8.08 13.82 5.77
C ARG A 82 8.01 15.33 5.94
N GLU A 83 7.22 16.03 5.12
CA GLU A 83 7.02 17.47 5.23
C GLU A 83 6.34 17.85 6.56
N GLN A 84 5.32 17.09 6.97
CA GLN A 84 4.66 17.28 8.26
C GLN A 84 5.61 17.06 9.43
N GLU A 85 6.47 16.04 9.35
CA GLU A 85 7.46 15.77 10.38
C GLU A 85 8.52 16.87 10.47
N ALA A 86 9.00 17.35 9.33
CA ALA A 86 9.95 18.48 9.29
C ALA A 86 9.34 19.77 9.88
N ALA A 87 8.07 20.06 9.57
CA ALA A 87 7.37 21.21 10.12
C ALA A 87 7.19 21.13 11.65
N ARG A 88 6.93 19.92 12.18
CA ARG A 88 6.86 19.69 13.63
C ARG A 88 8.21 19.82 14.31
N GLY A 89 9.27 19.33 13.67
CA GLY A 89 10.64 19.45 14.17
C GLY A 89 11.15 20.90 14.22
N TRP A 90 10.68 21.77 13.32
CA TRP A 90 10.99 23.21 13.38
C TRP A 90 10.23 23.90 14.53
N ALA A 91 9.04 23.42 14.89
CA ALA A 91 8.13 24.09 15.80
C ALA A 91 8.39 23.90 17.31
N GLY A 92 9.53 23.32 17.75
CA GLY A 92 9.90 23.36 19.17
C GLY A 92 11.35 22.98 19.52
N PRO A 93 11.90 23.41 20.68
CA PRO A 93 11.44 24.41 21.65
C PRO A 93 12.29 25.71 21.62
N GLY A 94 11.62 26.86 21.62
CA GLY A 94 12.18 28.16 22.04
C GLY A 94 11.77 28.47 23.47
#